data_AF-A0A495L1P7-F1
#
_entry.id   AF-A0A495L1P7-F1
#
_cell.length_a   1.000
_cell.length_b   1.000
_cell.length_c   1.000
_cell.angle_alpha   90.00
_cell.angle_beta   90.00
_cell.angle_gamma   90.00
#
_symmetry.space_group_name_H-M   'P 1'
#
loop_
_entity.id
_entity.type
_entity.pdbx_description
1 polymer ?
#
loop_
_entity_poly.entity_id
_entity_poly.type
_entity_poly.pdbx_seq_one_letter_code
_entity_poly.pdbx_strand_id
1 'polypeptide(L)' 'MPENRYPSTTKTAPDTHFSPVVSRLSSEFSGVHHSSTVTRCVDAARHGAQDVTGRATPELVERIARQHLQVLAMAFAEQR' A
#
# COMPACT_ATOMS: atom_id res chain seq x y z
N MET A 1 -21.45 -35.20 -10.56
CA MET A 1 -20.34 -34.38 -11.09
C MET A 1 -19.78 -33.55 -9.95
N PRO A 2 -18.51 -33.66 -9.54
CA PRO A 2 -17.96 -32.84 -8.46
C PRO A 2 -17.59 -31.45 -9.01
N GLU A 3 -18.19 -30.41 -8.45
CA GLU A 3 -17.85 -29.03 -8.79
C GLU A 3 -16.53 -28.66 -8.10
N ASN A 4 -15.50 -28.53 -8.94
CA ASN A 4 -14.16 -28.11 -8.58
C ASN A 4 -14.20 -26.66 -8.09
N ARG A 5 -14.40 -26.45 -6.78
CA ARG A 5 -14.42 -25.13 -6.15
C ARG A 5 -12.98 -24.61 -6.08
N TYR A 6 -12.49 -24.06 -7.19
CA TYR A 6 -11.20 -23.37 -7.24
C TYR A 6 -11.22 -22.23 -6.19
N PRO A 7 -10.25 -22.15 -5.26
CA PRO A 7 -10.02 -20.91 -4.56
C PRO A 7 -9.42 -19.97 -5.60
N SER A 8 -10.24 -19.10 -6.18
CA SER A 8 -9.71 -17.93 -6.86
C SER A 8 -9.19 -17.00 -5.77
N THR A 9 -8.02 -17.34 -5.24
CA THR A 9 -7.17 -16.36 -4.57
C THR A 9 -6.91 -15.33 -5.66
N THR A 10 -7.68 -14.24 -5.62
CA THR A 10 -7.38 -13.02 -6.36
C THR A 10 -6.00 -12.58 -5.91
N LYS A 11 -4.99 -13.14 -6.57
CA LYS A 11 -3.64 -12.62 -6.58
C LYS A 11 -3.78 -11.31 -7.34
N THR A 12 -4.13 -10.28 -6.58
CA THR A 12 -4.06 -8.88 -6.95
C THR A 12 -2.79 -8.71 -7.78
N ALA A 13 -2.97 -8.64 -9.11
CA ALA A 13 -1.89 -8.27 -10.00
C ALA A 13 -1.30 -6.96 -9.45
N PRO A 14 0.02 -6.75 -9.47
CA PRO A 14 0.58 -5.50 -8.99
C PRO A 14 -0.05 -4.38 -9.81
N ASP A 15 -1.01 -3.69 -9.21
CA ASP A 15 -1.81 -2.68 -9.87
C ASP A 15 -0.87 -1.60 -10.38
N THR A 16 -0.56 -1.68 -11.67
CA THR A 16 0.36 -0.76 -12.36
C THR A 16 -0.12 0.68 -12.19
N HIS A 17 -1.42 0.86 -11.93
CA HIS A 17 -2.06 2.11 -11.57
C HIS A 17 -1.45 2.83 -10.36
N PHE A 18 -0.93 2.10 -9.36
CA PHE A 18 -0.25 2.70 -8.20
C PHE A 18 1.28 2.65 -8.30
N SER A 19 1.84 2.09 -9.37
CA SER A 19 3.28 2.11 -9.63
C SER A 19 3.91 3.51 -9.52
N PRO A 20 3.33 4.59 -10.09
CA PRO A 20 3.88 5.94 -9.91
C PRO A 20 3.82 6.42 -8.45
N VAL A 21 2.79 6.05 -7.70
CA VAL A 21 2.64 6.39 -6.27
C VAL A 21 3.71 5.69 -5.45
N VAL A 22 3.91 4.39 -5.67
CA VAL A 22 4.96 3.60 -5.01
C VAL A 22 6.34 4.17 -5.33
N SER A 23 6.60 4.52 -6.59
CA SER A 23 7.90 5.08 -7.00
C SER A 23 8.19 6.43 -6.32
N ARG A 24 7.19 7.33 -6.25
CA ARG A 24 7.34 8.63 -5.58
C ARG A 24 7.61 8.47 -4.09
N LEU A 25 6.75 7.70 -3.40
CA LEU A 25 6.90 7.45 -1.96
C LEU A 25 8.20 6.70 -1.66
N SER A 26 8.59 5.74 -2.50
CA SER A 26 9.85 5.01 -2.29
C SER A 26 11.06 5.92 -2.46
N SER A 27 11.00 6.93 -3.33
CA SER A 27 12.07 7.92 -3.46
C SER A 27 12.10 8.87 -2.25
N GLU A 28 10.94 9.40 -1.84
CA GLU A 28 10.80 10.31 -0.70
C GLU A 28 11.25 9.66 0.61
N PHE A 29 10.87 8.41 0.84
CA PHE A 29 11.14 7.68 2.08
C PHE A 29 12.35 6.74 1.97
N SER A 30 13.11 6.76 0.88
CA SER A 30 14.27 5.86 0.68
C SER A 30 15.30 5.90 1.82
N GLY A 31 15.46 7.05 2.48
CA GLY A 31 16.35 7.23 3.62
C GLY A 31 15.75 6.82 4.98
N VAL A 32 14.46 6.49 5.03
CA VAL A 32 13.72 6.15 6.26
C VAL A 32 13.22 4.71 6.24
N HIS A 33 12.63 4.28 5.12
CA HIS A 33 11.98 2.99 4.94
C HIS A 33 12.45 2.33 3.65
N HIS A 34 12.56 1.00 3.68
CA HIS A 34 12.88 0.23 2.48
C HIS A 34 11.69 0.23 1.49
N SER A 35 11.96 0.06 0.19
CA SER A 35 10.93 0.03 -0.86
C SER A 35 9.85 -1.05 -0.62
N SER A 36 10.22 -2.16 0.02
CA SER A 36 9.28 -3.21 0.44
C SER A 36 8.26 -2.70 1.47
N THR A 37 8.68 -1.85 2.41
CA THR A 37 7.80 -1.24 3.42
C THR A 37 6.84 -0.27 2.75
N VAL A 38 7.34 0.57 1.83
CA VAL A 38 6.52 1.51 1.05
C VAL A 38 5.45 0.75 0.24
N THR A 39 5.84 -0.32 -0.44
CA THR A 39 4.91 -1.15 -1.24
C THR A 39 3.81 -1.74 -0.36
N ARG A 40 4.15 -2.27 0.83
CA ARG A 40 3.15 -2.78 1.79
C ARG A 40 2.23 -1.67 2.31
N CYS A 41 2.75 -0.48 2.61
CA CYS A 41 1.93 0.64 3.05
C CYS A 41 0.96 1.11 1.95
N VAL A 42 1.40 1.14 0.69
CA VAL A 42 0.53 1.50 -0.44
C VAL A 42 -0.56 0.44 -0.66
N ASP A 43 -0.21 -0.84 -0.54
CA ASP A 43 -1.19 -1.92 -0.65
C ASP A 43 -2.22 -1.88 0.50
N ALA A 44 -1.77 -1.66 1.74
CA ALA A 44 -2.65 -1.48 2.89
C ALA A 44 -3.55 -0.24 2.74
N ALA A 45 -2.99 0.89 2.29
CA ALA A 45 -3.72 2.12 2.03
C ALA A 45 -4.79 1.93 0.95
N ARG A 46 -4.48 1.18 -0.10
CA ARG A 46 -5.43 0.84 -1.15
C ARG A 46 -6.57 -0.02 -0.62
N HIS A 47 -6.26 -1.10 0.09
CA HIS A 47 -7.29 -1.96 0.68
C HIS A 47 -8.17 -1.17 1.64
N GLY A 48 -7.59 -0.35 2.52
CA GLY A 48 -8.34 0.52 3.43
C GLY A 48 -9.20 1.56 2.71
N ALA A 49 -8.69 2.18 1.65
CA ALA A 49 -9.47 3.12 0.84
C ALA A 49 -10.65 2.43 0.15
N GLN A 50 -10.43 1.24 -0.43
CA GLN A 50 -11.47 0.46 -1.08
C GLN A 50 -12.54 0.00 -0.09
N ASP A 51 -12.15 -0.41 1.11
CA ASP A 51 -13.05 -0.92 2.15
C ASP A 51 -13.92 0.21 2.75
N VAL A 52 -13.30 1.36 3.05
CA VAL A 52 -13.98 2.49 3.72
C VAL A 52 -14.79 3.35 2.75
N THR A 53 -14.23 3.63 1.57
CA THR A 53 -14.83 4.59 0.63
C THR A 53 -15.46 3.92 -0.60
N GLY A 54 -15.26 2.62 -0.77
CA GLY A 54 -15.68 1.88 -1.97
C GLY A 54 -14.82 2.15 -3.21
N ARG A 55 -13.81 3.03 -3.13
CA ARG A 55 -12.92 3.39 -4.26
C ARG A 55 -11.49 3.66 -3.81
N ALA A 56 -10.52 3.01 -4.43
CA ALA A 56 -9.10 3.30 -4.24
C ALA A 56 -8.54 4.17 -5.39
N THR A 57 -8.65 5.50 -5.27
CA THR A 57 -8.00 6.42 -6.22
C THR A 57 -6.52 6.62 -5.88
N PRO A 58 -5.63 6.82 -6.86
CA PRO A 58 -4.20 6.94 -6.63
C PRO A 58 -3.85 8.14 -5.73
N GLU A 59 -4.58 9.25 -5.84
CA GLU A 59 -4.40 10.41 -4.96
C GLU A 59 -4.77 10.11 -3.51
N LEU A 60 -5.87 9.37 -3.28
CA LEU A 60 -6.29 8.98 -1.93
C LEU A 60 -5.29 7.98 -1.32
N VAL A 61 -4.89 6.98 -2.09
CA VAL A 61 -3.93 5.97 -1.67
C VAL A 61 -2.57 6.59 -1.37
N GLU A 62 -2.10 7.53 -2.19
CA GLU A 62 -0.85 8.27 -1.94
C GLU A 62 -0.91 9.02 -0.60
N ARG A 63 -2.01 9.74 -0.33
CA ARG A 63 -2.18 10.48 0.92
C ARG A 63 -2.20 9.56 2.14
N ILE A 64 -2.97 8.48 2.11
CA ILE A 64 -3.06 7.51 3.21
C ILE A 64 -1.70 6.82 3.43
N ALA A 65 -1.06 6.36 2.36
CA ALA A 65 0.25 5.70 2.45
C ALA A 65 1.33 6.66 3.00
N ARG A 66 1.35 7.92 2.57
CA ARG A 66 2.27 8.94 3.11
C ARG A 66 2.06 9.12 4.62
N GLN A 67 0.81 9.18 5.06
CA GLN A 67 0.48 9.32 6.48
C GLN A 67 0.92 8.10 7.29
N HIS A 68 0.73 6.89 6.78
CA HIS A 68 1.28 5.68 7.41
C HIS A 68 2.80 5.70 7.52
N LEU A 69 3.50 6.09 6.45
CA LEU A 69 4.97 6.17 6.45
C LEU A 69 5.48 7.22 7.44
N GLN A 70 4.79 8.35 7.59
CA GLN A 70 5.10 9.38 8.60
C GLN A 70 4.91 8.86 10.02
N VAL A 71 3.79 8.18 10.29
CA VAL A 71 3.54 7.57 11.62
C VAL A 71 4.58 6.51 11.93
N LEU A 72 4.92 5.64 10.97
CA LEU A 72 5.98 4.65 11.15
C LEU A 72 7.33 5.34 11.42
N ALA A 73 7.67 6.39 10.67
CA ALA A 73 8.91 7.14 10.88
C ALA A 73 8.99 7.73 12.29
N MET A 74 7.89 8.27 12.81
CA MET A 74 7.82 8.79 14.19
C MET A 74 7.96 7.66 15.22
N ALA A 75 7.20 6.57 15.05
CA ALA A 75 7.24 5.43 15.97
C ALA A 75 8.64 4.78 16.04
N PHE A 76 9.35 4.68 14.91
CA PHE A 76 10.74 4.21 14.88
C PHE A 76 11.73 5.22 15.47
N ALA A 77 11.45 6.52 15.42
CA ALA A 77 12.30 7.55 16.03
C ALA A 77 12.23 7.52 17.57
N GLU A 78 11.07 7.17 18.15
CA GLU A 78 10.89 7.01 19.60
C GLU A 78 11.47 5.71 20.15
N GLN A 79 11.71 4.72 19.27
CA GLN A 79 12.28 3.42 19.65
C GLN A 79 13.82 3.41 19.68
N ARG A 80 14.48 4.56 19.46
CA ARG A 80 15.95 4.72 19.41
C ARG A 80 16.55 5.24 20.70
#